data_AF-A0A9X3E571-F1
#
_entry.id   AF-A0A9X3E571-F1
#
_cell.length_a   1.000
_cell.length_b   1.000
_cell.length_c   1.000
_cell.angle_alpha   90.00
_cell.angle_beta   90.00
_cell.angle_gamma   90.00
#
_symmetry.space_group_name_H-M   'P 1'
#
loop_
_entity.id
_entity.type
_entity.pdbx_description
1 polymer ?
#
loop_
_entity_poly.entity_id
_entity_poly.type
_entity_poly.pdbx_seq_one_letter_code
_entity_poly.pdbx_strand_id
1 'polypeptide(L)'
;MLSTQTRFSRPSRFQRETALDKARRLGRVPELMASEMINLAAGHGSCTEADLRNYGFTGAEIAEHAGAANQEAQRRSIRQAAA
;
A
#
# COMPACT_ATOMS: atom_id res chain seq x y z
N MET A 1 -28.28 -46.60 7.06
CA MET A 1 -28.14 -45.58 6.00
C MET A 1 -27.11 -44.58 6.47
N LEU A 2 -25.95 -44.55 5.82
CA LEU A 2 -24.74 -43.82 6.23
C LEU A 2 -24.84 -42.37 5.74
N SER A 3 -24.99 -41.40 6.64
CA SER A 3 -25.01 -39.97 6.29
C SER A 3 -23.58 -39.45 6.14
N THR A 4 -23.04 -39.53 4.93
CA THR A 4 -21.75 -38.93 4.57
C THR A 4 -21.92 -37.41 4.50
N GLN A 5 -21.67 -36.72 5.61
CA GLN A 5 -21.51 -35.27 5.65
C GLN A 5 -20.18 -34.91 4.97
N THR A 6 -20.24 -34.58 3.68
CA THR A 6 -19.17 -33.89 2.98
C THR A 6 -19.03 -32.50 3.58
N ARG A 7 -18.06 -32.35 4.49
CA ARG A 7 -17.54 -31.04 4.89
C ARG A 7 -16.90 -30.41 3.66
N PHE A 8 -17.69 -29.64 2.92
CA PHE A 8 -17.17 -28.66 1.99
C PHE A 8 -16.43 -27.62 2.84
N SER A 9 -15.12 -27.85 3.04
CA SER A 9 -14.19 -26.82 3.45
C SER A 9 -14.26 -25.72 2.40
N ARG A 10 -15.11 -24.71 2.64
CA ARG A 10 -15.11 -23.46 1.89
C ARG A 10 -13.65 -23.02 1.81
N PRO A 11 -13.06 -22.83 0.62
CA PRO A 11 -11.74 -22.24 0.54
C PRO A 11 -11.81 -20.91 1.29
N SER A 12 -10.98 -20.77 2.33
CA SER A 12 -10.87 -19.56 3.13
C SER A 12 -10.81 -18.38 2.17
N ARG A 13 -11.75 -17.45 2.37
CA ARG A 13 -11.87 -16.17 1.66
C ARG A 13 -10.50 -15.72 1.20
N PHE A 14 -10.30 -15.74 -0.12
CA PHE A 14 -9.32 -14.94 -0.83
C PHE A 14 -8.71 -13.90 0.10
N GLN A 15 -7.51 -14.18 0.62
CA GLN A 15 -6.67 -13.12 1.14
C GLN A 15 -6.54 -12.16 -0.04
N ARG A 16 -7.32 -11.08 -0.02
CA ARG A 16 -7.17 -10.00 -0.98
C ARG A 16 -5.78 -9.47 -0.69
N GLU A 17 -4.79 -9.96 -1.45
CA GLU A 17 -3.42 -9.49 -1.42
C GLU A 17 -3.53 -7.96 -1.50
N THR A 18 -3.22 -7.28 -0.40
CA THR A 18 -3.38 -5.83 -0.36
C THR A 18 -2.34 -5.22 -1.29
N ALA A 19 -2.58 -4.01 -1.78
CA ALA A 19 -1.60 -3.32 -2.62
C ALA A 19 -0.22 -3.24 -1.92
N LEU A 20 -0.25 -3.14 -0.58
CA LEU A 20 0.91 -3.22 0.30
C LEU A 20 1.60 -4.59 0.28
N ASP A 21 0.84 -5.68 0.42
CA ASP A 21 1.38 -7.04 0.42
C ASP A 21 2.05 -7.39 -0.93
N LYS A 22 1.42 -6.97 -2.03
CA LYS A 22 1.97 -7.08 -3.37
C LYS A 22 3.23 -6.24 -3.57
N ALA A 23 3.24 -5.00 -3.05
CA ALA A 23 4.41 -4.14 -3.11
C ALA A 23 5.59 -4.70 -2.32
N ARG A 24 5.35 -5.29 -1.15
CA ARG A 24 6.38 -6.00 -0.37
C ARG A 24 6.95 -7.19 -1.14
N ARG A 25 6.08 -8.03 -1.70
CA ARG A 25 6.49 -9.20 -2.49
C ARG A 25 7.33 -8.83 -3.71
N LEU A 26 7.06 -7.68 -4.33
CA LEU A 26 7.78 -7.20 -5.51
C LEU A 26 8.96 -6.28 -5.18
N GLY A 27 9.22 -5.98 -3.90
CA GLY A 27 10.24 -5.00 -3.49
C GLY A 27 9.95 -3.57 -3.95
N ARG A 28 8.67 -3.25 -4.21
CA ARG A 28 8.18 -1.94 -4.71
C ARG A 28 7.48 -1.11 -3.63
N VAL A 29 7.76 -1.40 -2.35
CA VAL A 29 7.30 -0.61 -1.20
C VAL A 29 7.53 0.89 -1.39
N PRO A 30 8.71 1.38 -1.81
CA PRO A 30 8.93 2.81 -2.05
C PRO A 30 8.05 3.40 -3.16
N GLU A 31 7.77 2.66 -4.24
CA GLU A 31 6.90 3.15 -5.33
C GLU A 31 5.44 3.24 -4.90
N LEU A 32 4.97 2.25 -4.13
CA LEU A 32 3.62 2.26 -3.57
C LEU A 32 3.49 3.40 -2.56
N MET A 33 4.48 3.56 -1.68
CA MET A 33 4.52 4.63 -0.69
C MET A 33 4.48 6.01 -1.38
N ALA A 34 5.28 6.23 -2.42
CA ALA A 34 5.24 7.47 -3.19
C ALA A 34 3.85 7.73 -3.82
N SER A 35 3.21 6.69 -4.34
CA SER A 35 1.89 6.81 -4.97
C SER A 35 0.80 7.16 -3.95
N GLU A 36 0.84 6.53 -2.78
CA GLU A 36 -0.06 6.88 -1.67
C GLU A 36 0.21 8.28 -1.14
N MET A 37 1.47 8.71 -1.05
CA MET A 37 1.81 10.08 -0.67
C MET A 37 1.21 11.10 -1.62
N ILE A 38 1.24 10.86 -2.94
CA ILE A 38 0.61 11.74 -3.94
C ILE A 38 -0.91 11.73 -3.77
N ASN A 39 -1.54 10.55 -3.65
CA ASN A 39 -3.00 10.45 -3.48
C ASN A 39 -3.47 11.17 -2.21
N LEU A 40 -2.78 10.96 -1.09
CA LEU A 40 -3.07 11.62 0.18
C LEU A 40 -2.82 13.12 0.11
N ALA A 41 -1.72 13.56 -0.52
CA ALA A 41 -1.46 14.98 -0.75
C ALA A 41 -2.53 15.62 -1.66
N ALA A 42 -3.04 14.91 -2.66
CA ALA A 42 -4.11 15.39 -3.52
C ALA A 42 -5.46 15.51 -2.80
N GLY A 43 -5.75 14.59 -1.85
CA GLY A 43 -7.01 14.58 -1.10
C GLY A 43 -7.02 15.46 0.16
N HIS A 44 -5.92 15.46 0.92
CA HIS A 44 -5.79 16.12 2.23
C HIS A 44 -4.81 17.30 2.24
N GLY A 45 -4.08 17.56 1.15
CA GLY A 45 -3.07 18.61 1.05
C GLY A 45 -1.70 18.24 1.64
N SER A 46 -1.62 17.20 2.46
CA SER A 46 -0.37 16.70 3.05
C SER A 46 -0.46 15.20 3.35
N CYS A 47 0.66 14.50 3.20
CA CYS A 47 0.80 13.13 3.68
C CYS A 47 1.67 13.12 4.93
N THR A 48 1.20 12.50 6.02
CA THR A 48 1.98 12.30 7.24
C THR A 48 2.39 10.83 7.41
N GLU A 49 3.37 10.56 8.27
CA GLU A 49 3.72 9.18 8.65
C GLU A 49 2.54 8.42 9.26
N ALA A 50 1.60 9.13 9.92
CA ALA A 50 0.44 8.51 10.52
C ALA A 50 -0.49 7.92 9.45
N ASP A 51 -0.61 8.59 8.30
CA ASP A 51 -1.40 8.09 7.17
C ASP A 51 -0.76 6.85 6.55
N LEU A 52 0.57 6.84 6.41
CA LEU A 52 1.31 5.67 5.94
C LEU A 52 1.19 4.49 6.93
N ARG A 53 1.26 4.75 8.24
CA ARG A 53 1.00 3.71 9.25
C ARG A 53 -0.43 3.19 9.20
N ASN A 54 -1.42 4.06 9.01
CA ASN A 54 -2.81 3.65 8.84
C ASN A 54 -3.02 2.77 7.59
N TYR A 55 -2.23 3.01 6.54
CA TYR A 55 -2.21 2.16 5.34
C TYR A 55 -1.56 0.78 5.57
N GLY A 56 -0.79 0.64 6.66
CA GLY A 56 -0.15 -0.62 7.07
C GLY A 56 1.36 -0.69 6.83
N PHE A 57 1.99 0.41 6.40
CA PHE A 57 3.46 0.48 6.34
C PHE A 57 4.05 0.40 7.76
N THR A 58 5.14 -0.34 7.91
CA THR A 58 5.85 -0.40 9.20
C THR A 58 6.67 0.87 9.41
N GLY A 59 6.92 1.25 10.66
CA GLY A 59 7.76 2.41 10.98
C GLY A 59 9.18 2.31 10.41
N ALA A 60 9.72 1.09 10.29
CA ALA A 60 11.02 0.85 9.66
C ALA A 60 10.98 1.10 8.15
N GLU A 61 9.99 0.55 7.42
CA GLU A 61 9.80 0.82 5.99
C GLU A 61 9.60 2.31 5.71
N ILE A 62 8.87 3.00 6.59
CA ILE A 62 8.66 4.45 6.49
C ILE A 62 9.99 5.18 6.72
N ALA A 63 10.72 4.90 7.80
CA ALA A 63 11.99 5.57 8.06
C ALA A 63 13.03 5.33 6.95
N GLU A 64 13.05 4.12 6.37
CA GLU A 64 13.98 3.73 5.32
C GLU A 64 13.59 4.29 3.93
N HIS A 65 12.30 4.31 3.61
CA HIS A 65 11.83 4.64 2.25
C HIS A 65 11.12 5.99 2.14
N ALA A 66 10.69 6.63 3.23
CA ALA A 66 9.94 7.89 3.17
C ALA A 66 10.71 8.97 2.42
N GLY A 67 12.03 9.08 2.61
CA GLY A 67 12.84 10.07 1.89
C GLY A 67 12.80 9.88 0.37
N ALA A 68 13.01 8.65 -0.10
CA ALA A 68 12.97 8.29 -1.52
C ALA A 68 11.55 8.40 -2.10
N ALA A 69 10.55 7.94 -1.34
CA ALA A 69 9.14 8.03 -1.70
C ALA A 69 8.68 9.48 -1.83
N ASN A 70 9.13 10.38 -0.94
CA ASN A 70 8.78 11.78 -0.97
C ASN A 70 9.43 12.50 -2.17
N GLN A 71 10.70 12.22 -2.46
CA GLN A 71 11.35 12.76 -3.67
C GLN A 71 10.67 12.30 -4.96
N GLU A 72 10.28 11.03 -5.06
CA GLU A 72 9.56 10.48 -6.20
C GLU A 72 8.14 11.07 -6.29
N ALA A 73 7.45 11.20 -5.16
CA ALA A 73 6.13 11.82 -5.06
C ALA A 73 6.15 13.27 -5.53
N GLN A 74 7.15 14.05 -5.09
CA GLN A 74 7.33 15.44 -5.45
C GLN A 74 7.68 15.58 -6.95
N ARG A 75 8.56 14.73 -7.49
CA ARG A 75 8.87 14.67 -8.93
C ARG A 75 7.63 14.39 -9.78
N ARG A 76 6.81 13.42 -9.38
CA ARG A 76 5.58 13.05 -10.09
C ARG A 76 4.53 14.15 -9.98
N SER A 77 4.38 14.76 -8.81
CA SER A 77 3.44 15.88 -8.59
C SER A 77 3.80 17.08 -9.47
N ILE A 78 5.09 17.43 -9.58
CA ILE A 78 5.55 18.50 -10.48
C ILE A 78 5.25 18.16 -11.95
N ARG A 79 5.48 16.92 -12.39
CA ARG A 79 5.12 16.50 -13.76
C ARG A 79 3.61 16.57 -14.03
N GLN A 80 2.79 16.19 -13.05
CA GLN A 80 1.33 16.24 -13.18
C GLN A 80 0.80 17.67 -13.17
N ALA A 81 1.41 18.56 -12.37
CA ALA A 81 1.06 19.98 -12.33
C ALA A 81 1.53 20.75 -13.58
N ALA A 82 2.51 20.22 -14.31
CA ALA A 82 3.04 20.80 -15.54
C ALA A 82 2.39 20.24 -16.83
N ALA A 83 1.41 19.34 -16.71
CA ALA A 83 0.67 18.74 -17.82
C ALA A 83 -0.72 19.39 -17.97
#